data_AF-A0A357WZ60-F1
#
_entry.id   AF-A0A357WZ60-F1
#
_cell.length_a   1.000
_cell.length_b   1.000
_cell.length_c   1.000
_cell.angle_alpha   90.00
_cell.angle_beta   90.00
_cell.angle_gamma   90.00
#
_symmetry.space_group_name_H-M   'P 1'
#
loop_
_entity.id
_entity.type
_entity.pdbx_description
1 polymer ?
#
loop_
_entity_poly.entity_id
_entity_poly.type
_entity_poly.pdbx_seq_one_letter_code
_entity_poly.pdbx_strand_id
1 'polypeptide(L)' 'MLPNDLRDDYKPLLLPDDQTMEENRLVRAADKIAALIKCIEEETQGNREFEKARRATEQAVLKMNLPAADCFLDEFL' A
#
# COMPACT_ATOMS: atom_id res chain seq x y z
N MET A 1 -16.07 -14.39 15.74
CA MET A 1 -16.75 -13.10 15.47
C MET A 1 -16.39 -12.13 16.58
N LEU A 2 -16.31 -10.82 16.30
CA LEU A 2 -15.91 -9.81 17.29
C LEU A 2 -16.95 -9.69 18.44
N PRO A 3 -16.53 -9.66 19.72
CA PRO A 3 -17.39 -9.41 20.89
C PRO A 3 -18.20 -8.10 20.76
N ASN A 4 -19.45 -8.10 21.23
CA ASN A 4 -20.39 -6.98 21.01
C ASN A 4 -19.90 -5.65 21.61
N ASP A 5 -19.30 -5.73 22.79
CA ASP A 5 -18.70 -4.62 23.53
C ASP A 5 -17.51 -3.97 22.82
N LEU A 6 -16.84 -4.69 21.92
CA LEU A 6 -15.71 -4.17 21.14
C LEU A 6 -16.11 -3.68 19.74
N ARG A 7 -17.36 -3.90 19.31
CA ARG A 7 -17.73 -3.62 17.92
C ARG A 7 -17.66 -2.14 17.59
N ASP A 8 -18.12 -1.29 18.48
CA ASP A 8 -18.14 0.15 18.23
C ASP A 8 -16.72 0.75 18.19
N ASP A 9 -15.81 0.26 19.04
CA ASP A 9 -14.41 0.68 19.06
C ASP A 9 -13.65 0.28 17.79
N TYR A 10 -13.91 -0.92 17.26
CA TYR A 10 -13.24 -1.41 16.05
C TYR A 10 -13.89 -0.94 14.75
N LYS A 11 -15.15 -0.52 14.80
CA LYS A 11 -15.89 -0.06 13.62
C LYS A 11 -15.14 1.01 12.82
N PRO A 12 -14.65 2.12 13.40
CA PRO A 12 -13.93 3.14 12.63
C PRO A 12 -12.57 2.66 12.09
N LEU A 13 -11.99 1.61 12.67
CA LEU A 13 -10.70 1.06 12.24
C LEU A 13 -10.84 0.07 11.08
N LEU A 14 -11.96 -0.66 11.03
CA LEU A 14 -12.18 -1.73 10.06
C LEU A 14 -13.11 -1.34 8.92
N LEU A 15 -14.02 -0.40 9.17
CA LEU A 15 -14.98 0.11 8.20
C LEU A 15 -14.64 1.56 7.91
N PRO A 16 -13.91 1.82 6.82
CA PRO A 16 -13.57 3.18 6.46
C PRO A 16 -14.82 3.96 6.06
N ASP A 17 -14.81 5.24 6.40
CA ASP A 17 -15.87 6.22 6.13
C ASP A 17 -15.29 7.46 5.42
N ASP A 18 -16.15 8.44 5.16
CA ASP A 18 -15.74 9.67 4.47
C ASP A 18 -14.71 10.48 5.27
N GLN A 19 -14.67 10.34 6.60
CA GLN A 19 -13.72 11.05 7.45
C GLN A 19 -12.30 10.50 7.34
N THR A 20 -12.18 9.20 7.03
CA THR A 20 -10.88 8.50 6.92
C THR A 20 -10.37 8.40 5.49
N MET A 21 -11.02 9.08 4.52
CA MET A 21 -10.74 8.90 3.10
C MET A 21 -9.27 9.18 2.73
N GLU A 22 -8.66 10.21 3.31
CA GLU A 22 -7.26 10.56 3.06
C GLU A 22 -6.29 9.55 3.71
N GLU A 23 -6.52 9.14 4.96
CA GLU A 23 -5.73 8.06 5.58
C GLU A 23 -5.82 6.76 4.78
N ASN A 24 -7.01 6.42 4.27
CA ASN A 24 -7.19 5.25 3.43
C ASN A 24 -6.38 5.32 2.14
N ARG A 25 -6.27 6.50 1.51
CA ARG A 25 -5.42 6.69 0.32
C ARG A 25 -3.95 6.48 0.66
N LEU A 26 -3.49 7.01 1.80
CA LEU A 26 -2.13 6.81 2.30
C LEU A 26 -1.83 5.33 2.60
N VAL A 27 -2.72 4.65 3.34
CA VAL A 27 -2.57 3.23 3.67
C VAL A 27 -2.54 2.36 2.41
N ARG A 28 -3.39 2.66 1.42
CA ARG A 28 -3.38 1.95 0.13
C ARG A 28 -2.09 2.19 -0.67
N ALA A 29 -1.52 3.38 -0.59
CA ALA A 29 -0.23 3.66 -1.22
C ALA A 29 0.89 2.87 -0.52
N ALA A 30 0.91 2.89 0.81
CA ALA A 30 1.87 2.14 1.63
C ALA A 30 1.81 0.62 1.35
N ASP A 31 0.62 0.04 1.25
CA ASP A 31 0.43 -1.38 0.89
C ASP A 31 1.07 -1.72 -0.48
N LYS A 32 0.84 -0.87 -1.49
CA LYS A 32 1.43 -1.05 -2.82
C LYS A 32 2.94 -0.87 -2.82
N ILE A 33 3.46 0.11 -2.08
CA ILE A 33 4.90 0.33 -1.94
C ILE A 33 5.56 -0.88 -1.27
N ALA A 34 4.95 -1.44 -0.22
CA ALA A 34 5.46 -2.65 0.43
C ALA A 34 5.49 -3.84 -0.54
N ALA A 35 4.45 -4.01 -1.37
CA ALA A 35 4.43 -5.02 -2.41
C ALA A 35 5.51 -4.78 -3.49
N LEU A 36 5.77 -3.52 -3.86
CA LEU A 36 6.83 -3.16 -4.80
C LEU A 36 8.22 -3.50 -4.24
N ILE A 37 8.51 -3.11 -3.01
CA ILE A 37 9.75 -3.44 -2.30
C ILE A 37 9.96 -4.95 -2.32
N LYS A 38 8.91 -5.72 -1.99
CA LYS A 38 9.00 -7.18 -2.00
C LYS A 38 9.35 -7.73 -3.39
N CYS A 39 8.81 -7.16 -4.47
CA CYS A 39 9.18 -7.57 -5.83
C CYS A 39 10.65 -7.26 -6.15
N ILE A 40 11.15 -6.09 -5.74
CA ILE A 40 12.56 -5.69 -5.92
C ILE A 40 13.51 -6.64 -5.18
N GLU A 41 13.17 -7.03 -3.96
CA GLU A 41 13.95 -7.99 -3.17
C GLU A 41 14.04 -9.36 -3.85
N GLU A 42 12.93 -9.88 -4.37
CA GLU A 42 12.89 -11.16 -5.11
C GLU A 42 13.73 -11.10 -6.39
N GLU A 43 13.64 -10.02 -7.17
CA GLU A 43 14.47 -9.81 -8.35
C GLU A 43 15.97 -9.76 -8.00
N THR A 44 16.32 -9.08 -6.91
CA THR A 44 17.70 -8.99 -6.42
C THR A 44 18.25 -10.35 -6.01
N GLN A 45 17.39 -11.26 -5.55
CA GLN A 45 17.73 -12.66 -5.24
C GLN A 45 17.76 -13.56 -6.49
N GLY A 46 17.58 -13.00 -7.69
CA GLY A 46 17.64 -13.70 -8.96
C GLY A 46 16.30 -14.27 -9.44
N ASN A 47 15.20 -14.01 -8.72
CA ASN A 47 13.88 -14.47 -9.11
C ASN A 47 13.21 -13.49 -10.08
N ARG A 48 13.35 -13.77 -11.38
CA ARG A 48 12.78 -12.92 -12.45
C ARG A 48 11.28 -13.08 -12.66
N GLU A 49 10.61 -14.01 -11.97
CA GLU A 49 9.15 -14.17 -12.08
C GLU A 49 8.39 -12.91 -11.62
N PHE A 50 9.02 -12.10 -10.77
CA PHE A 50 8.44 -10.88 -10.21
C PHE A 50 8.58 -9.64 -11.09
N GLU A 51 9.31 -9.68 -12.22
CA GLU A 51 9.56 -8.50 -13.08
C GLU A 51 8.28 -7.83 -13.57
N LYS A 52 7.29 -8.64 -13.97
CA LYS A 52 5.99 -8.12 -14.40
C LYS A 52 5.20 -7.53 -13.24
N ALA A 53 5.26 -8.17 -12.07
CA ALA A 53 4.58 -7.71 -10.86
C ALA A 53 5.18 -6.40 -10.33
N ARG A 54 6.52 -6.27 -10.37
CA ARG A 54 7.25 -5.05 -10.00
C ARG A 54 6.77 -3.87 -10.84
N ARG A 55 6.86 -3.98 -12.18
CA ARG A 55 6.45 -2.92 -13.10
C ARG A 55 4.97 -2.55 -12.94
N ALA A 56 4.10 -3.54 -12.78
CA ALA A 56 2.67 -3.29 -12.59
C ALA A 56 2.38 -2.55 -11.27
N THR A 57 3.08 -2.93 -10.19
CA THR A 57 2.90 -2.32 -8.87
C THR A 57 3.48 -0.90 -8.84
N GLU A 58 4.67 -0.68 -9.39
CA GLU A 58 5.29 0.64 -9.54
C GLU A 58 4.37 1.61 -10.30
N GLN A 59 3.83 1.18 -11.44
CA GLN A 59 2.87 1.98 -12.20
C GLN A 59 1.56 2.21 -11.43
N ALA A 60 1.13 1.26 -10.59
CA ALA A 60 -0.05 1.43 -9.77
C ALA A 60 0.16 2.48 -8.67
N VAL A 61 1.36 2.56 -8.08
CA VAL A 61 1.74 3.59 -7.09
C VAL A 61 1.75 4.97 -7.74
N LEU A 62 2.45 5.14 -8.86
CA LEU A 62 2.54 6.41 -9.58
C LEU A 62 1.16 6.95 -10.01
N LYS A 63 0.25 6.06 -10.45
CA LYS A 63 -1.11 6.45 -10.84
C LYS A 63 -1.98 6.94 -9.69
N MET A 64 -1.57 6.74 -8.43
CA MET A 64 -2.28 7.30 -7.28
C MET A 64 -2.13 8.82 -7.20
N ASN A 65 -1.13 9.40 -7.88
CA ASN A 65 -0.80 10.83 -7.88
C ASN A 65 -0.79 11.38 -6.45
N LEU A 66 -0.03 10.72 -5.58
CA LEU A 66 0.04 11.04 -4.16
C LEU A 66 1.45 11.57 -3.88
N PRO A 67 1.62 12.87 -3.54
CA PRO A 67 2.95 13.46 -3.39
C PRO A 67 3.84 12.72 -2.38
N ALA A 68 3.26 12.19 -1.31
CA ALA A 68 3.99 11.39 -0.32
C ALA A 68 4.51 10.06 -0.87
N ALA A 69 3.73 9.40 -1.76
CA ALA A 69 4.16 8.16 -2.40
C ALA A 69 5.23 8.44 -3.45
N ASP A 70 5.06 9.48 -4.27
CA ASP A 70 6.02 9.87 -5.29
C ASP A 70 7.38 10.22 -4.65
N CYS A 71 7.37 11.04 -3.58
CA CYS A 71 8.56 11.34 -2.79
C CYS A 71 9.22 10.07 -2.24
N PHE A 72 8.43 9.09 -1.78
CA PHE A 72 9.00 7.86 -1.26
C PHE A 72 9.71 7.03 -2.34
N LEU A 73 9.11 6.95 -3.52
CA LEU A 73 9.72 6.28 -4.67
C LEU A 73 11.04 6.94 -5.08
N ASP A 74 11.11 8.27 -5.06
CA ASP A 74 12.28 9.01 -5.52
C ASP A 74 13.44 9.04 -4.50
N GLU A 75 13.13 9.09 -3.20
CA GLU A 75 14.14 9.32 -2.15
C GLU A 75 14.57 8.05 -1.40
N PHE A 76 13.74 6.99 -1.39
CA PHE A 76 13.98 5.81 -0.54
C PHE A 76 14.01 4.47 -1.28
N LEU A 77 13.66 4.43 -2.56
CA LEU A 77 13.60 3.22 -3.39
C LEU A 77 14.67 3.23 -4.49
#